data_AF-A0A2V8UJB4-F1
#
_entry.id   AF-A0A2V8UJB4-F1
#
_cell.length_a   1.000
_cell.length_b   1.000
_cell.length_c   1.000
_cell.angle_alpha   90.00
_cell.angle_beta   90.00
_cell.angle_gamma   90.00
#
_symmetry.space_group_name_H-M   'P 1'
#
loop_
_entity.id
_entity.type
_entity.pdbx_description
1 polymer ?
#
loop_
_entity_poly.entity_id
_entity_poly.type
_entity_poly.pdbx_seq_one_letter_code
_entity_poly.pdbx_strand_id
1 'polypeptide(L)'
;MVEYLRTQQFTEQNGWRREDPTDGAWGMGGDRRVPPNTGHVDLSMTRHVLEALRAGGVPISDPTFELARVFVERCQNFDAQLADDADGGFFFSTTEFDINKAGHDGKHFRSYGTTTADGILALLAMGRPLGDEHVVAAERWLIRHHRDLEVPGFVGEMYHRWPRGLSFYYASAST
;
A
#
# COMPACT_ATOMS: atom_id res chain seq x y z
N MET A 1 3.02 9.13 21.15
CA MET A 1 3.12 8.83 19.70
C MET A 1 2.07 7.81 19.27
N VAL A 2 2.04 6.59 19.82
CA VAL A 2 1.03 5.56 19.51
C VAL A 2 -0.41 6.09 19.57
N GLU A 3 -0.80 6.74 20.68
CA GLU A 3 -2.14 7.33 20.81
C GLU A 3 -2.45 8.36 19.73
N TYR A 4 -1.47 9.19 19.36
CA TYR A 4 -1.66 10.16 18.28
C TYR A 4 -1.95 9.45 16.96
N LEU A 5 -1.16 8.42 16.60
CA LEU A 5 -1.37 7.63 15.38
C LEU A 5 -2.75 6.98 15.35
N ARG A 6 -3.22 6.40 16.47
CA ARG A 6 -4.58 5.85 16.57
C ARG A 6 -5.65 6.88 16.27
N THR A 7 -5.52 8.09 16.83
CA THR A 7 -6.50 9.16 16.58
C THR A 7 -6.51 9.69 15.14
N GLN A 8 -5.47 9.42 14.36
CA GLN A 8 -5.34 9.85 12.98
C GLN A 8 -5.85 8.80 11.97
N GLN A 9 -6.17 7.58 12.40
CA GLN A 9 -6.60 6.51 11.49
C GLN A 9 -7.97 6.85 10.88
N PHE A 10 -8.14 6.56 9.60
CA PHE A 10 -9.37 6.86 8.87
C PHE A 10 -10.38 5.76 9.19
N THR A 11 -11.22 6.01 10.18
CA THR A 11 -12.19 5.05 10.72
C THR A 11 -13.50 5.76 11.04
N GLU A 12 -14.53 5.00 11.43
CA GLU A 12 -15.80 5.54 11.92
C GLU A 12 -15.66 6.54 13.07
N GLN A 13 -14.63 6.41 13.91
CA GLN A 13 -14.33 7.38 14.97
C GLN A 13 -14.12 8.80 14.41
N ASN A 14 -13.62 8.91 13.19
CA ASN A 14 -13.33 10.15 12.48
C ASN A 14 -14.34 10.44 11.36
N GLY A 15 -15.46 9.72 11.34
CA GLY A 15 -16.57 9.91 10.40
C GLY A 15 -16.45 9.18 9.07
N TRP A 16 -15.36 8.43 8.84
CA TRP A 16 -15.20 7.59 7.65
C TRP A 16 -16.11 6.36 7.73
N ARG A 17 -16.50 5.83 6.58
CA ARG A 17 -17.32 4.62 6.48
C ARG A 17 -16.49 3.50 5.89
N ARG A 18 -16.89 2.27 6.18
CA ARG A 18 -16.23 1.06 5.68
C ARG A 18 -16.13 1.03 4.16
N GLU A 19 -17.06 1.65 3.44
CA GLU A 19 -17.08 1.71 1.97
C GLU A 19 -16.18 2.83 1.39
N ASP A 20 -15.77 3.80 2.21
CA ASP A 20 -14.93 4.90 1.71
C ASP A 20 -13.56 4.33 1.30
N PRO A 21 -13.01 4.69 0.13
CA PRO A 21 -11.80 4.05 -0.42
C PRO A 21 -10.59 4.08 0.52
N THR A 22 -10.53 5.06 1.42
CA THR A 22 -9.45 5.29 2.39
C THR A 22 -9.70 4.70 3.78
N ASP A 23 -10.79 3.96 4.00
CA ASP A 23 -11.07 3.33 5.29
C ASP A 23 -9.91 2.43 5.75
N GLY A 24 -9.45 2.66 6.97
CA GLY A 24 -8.30 2.01 7.60
C GLY A 24 -6.97 2.73 7.41
N ALA A 25 -6.87 3.68 6.49
CA ALA A 25 -5.61 4.33 6.09
C ALA A 25 -5.12 5.40 7.09
N TRP A 26 -3.93 5.92 6.82
CA TRP A 26 -3.44 7.19 7.33
C TRP A 26 -3.03 8.12 6.19
N GLY A 27 -3.32 9.41 6.37
CA GLY A 27 -2.84 10.46 5.48
C GLY A 27 -1.56 11.13 5.99
N MET A 28 -0.95 11.96 5.14
CA MET A 28 0.15 12.84 5.49
C MET A 28 -0.29 13.76 6.64
N GLY A 29 0.55 13.81 7.69
CA GLY A 29 0.20 14.29 9.03
C GLY A 29 -0.30 15.73 9.15
N GLY A 30 -0.51 16.15 10.40
CA GLY A 30 -1.11 17.45 10.73
C GLY A 30 -2.45 17.27 11.42
N ASP A 31 -3.43 18.07 11.01
CA ASP A 31 -4.80 18.00 11.54
C ASP A 31 -5.48 16.69 11.15
N ARG A 32 -6.33 16.21 12.06
CA ARG A 32 -7.15 15.03 11.85
C ARG A 32 -8.03 15.21 10.60
N ARG A 33 -7.94 14.25 9.69
CA ARG A 33 -8.72 14.23 8.45
C ARG A 33 -10.11 13.65 8.71
N VAL A 34 -11.12 14.28 8.12
CA VAL A 34 -12.52 13.88 8.17
C VAL A 34 -13.11 13.95 6.76
N PRO A 35 -14.12 13.13 6.42
CA PRO A 35 -14.73 13.18 5.10
C PRO A 35 -15.30 14.57 4.76
N PRO A 36 -15.31 14.95 3.47
CA PRO A 36 -14.73 14.24 2.33
C PRO A 36 -13.23 14.51 2.14
N ASN A 37 -12.56 15.19 3.09
CA ASN A 37 -11.19 15.65 2.93
C ASN A 37 -10.17 14.61 3.42
N THR A 38 -9.69 13.78 2.50
CA THR A 38 -8.67 12.76 2.77
C THR A 38 -7.28 13.37 2.96
N GLY A 39 -7.00 14.53 2.39
CA GLY A 39 -5.62 15.02 2.24
C GLY A 39 -4.80 14.07 1.36
N HIS A 40 -3.48 13.99 1.63
CA HIS A 40 -2.60 13.07 0.90
C HIS A 40 -2.64 11.68 1.55
N VAL A 41 -3.11 10.65 0.84
CA VAL A 41 -3.24 9.28 1.35
C VAL A 41 -2.62 8.30 0.38
N ASP A 42 -1.68 7.52 0.87
CA ASP A 42 -1.00 6.49 0.09
C ASP A 42 -0.59 5.29 0.95
N LEU A 43 -0.25 4.19 0.27
CA LEU A 43 0.18 2.94 0.89
C LEU A 43 1.47 3.10 1.70
N SER A 44 2.41 3.95 1.25
CA SER A 44 3.67 4.18 1.96
C SER A 44 3.41 4.85 3.31
N MET A 45 2.55 5.87 3.39
CA MET A 45 2.18 6.51 4.65
C MET A 45 1.57 5.51 5.63
N THR A 46 0.61 4.73 5.15
CA THR A 46 -0.03 3.68 5.96
C THR A 46 0.99 2.64 6.43
N ARG A 47 1.88 2.17 5.55
CA ARG A 47 2.95 1.22 5.87
C ARG A 47 3.90 1.74 6.95
N HIS A 48 4.37 2.99 6.84
CA HIS A 48 5.23 3.58 7.88
C HIS A 48 4.51 3.69 9.23
N VAL A 49 3.22 4.02 9.26
CA VAL A 49 2.44 4.06 10.50
C VAL A 49 2.31 2.67 11.12
N LEU A 50 2.04 1.65 10.31
CA LEU A 50 1.99 0.25 10.76
C LEU A 50 3.32 -0.21 11.37
N GLU A 51 4.45 0.09 10.71
CA GLU A 51 5.80 -0.17 11.23
C GLU A 51 6.06 0.58 12.54
N ALA A 52 5.65 1.84 12.63
CA ALA A 52 5.80 2.65 13.85
C ALA A 52 4.98 2.12 15.02
N LEU A 53 3.75 1.64 14.78
CA LEU A 53 2.92 1.00 15.80
C LEU A 53 3.56 -0.28 16.30
N ARG A 54 4.10 -1.11 15.39
CA ARG A 54 4.86 -2.32 15.74
C ARG A 54 6.10 -2.02 16.57
N ALA A 55 6.92 -1.06 16.13
CA ALA A 55 8.09 -0.61 16.86
C ALA A 55 7.75 0.02 18.22
N GLY A 56 6.57 0.63 18.32
CA GLY A 56 6.01 1.16 19.57
C GLY A 56 5.44 0.10 20.52
N GLY A 57 5.53 -1.19 20.18
CA GLY A 57 5.09 -2.29 21.03
C GLY A 57 3.57 -2.55 21.01
N VAL A 58 2.85 -2.04 20.01
CA VAL A 58 1.41 -2.31 19.88
C VAL A 58 1.22 -3.79 19.52
N PRO A 59 0.41 -4.54 20.29
CA PRO A 59 0.19 -5.96 20.04
C PRO A 59 -0.57 -6.16 18.72
N ILE A 60 -0.28 -7.25 18.00
CA ILE A 60 -0.92 -7.48 16.69
C ILE A 60 -2.43 -7.71 16.77
N SER A 61 -2.93 -8.10 17.94
CA SER A 61 -4.36 -8.21 18.23
C SER A 61 -5.06 -6.84 18.38
N ASP A 62 -4.32 -5.74 18.30
CA ASP A 62 -4.90 -4.40 18.35
C ASP A 62 -5.79 -4.14 17.11
N PRO A 63 -7.03 -3.63 17.30
CA PRO A 63 -7.95 -3.38 16.20
C PRO A 63 -7.40 -2.48 15.08
N THR A 64 -6.44 -1.61 15.39
CA THR A 64 -5.82 -0.73 14.39
C THR A 64 -5.25 -1.49 13.20
N PHE A 65 -4.67 -2.69 13.41
CA PHE A 65 -4.13 -3.52 12.34
C PHE A 65 -5.23 -4.13 11.46
N GLU A 66 -6.31 -4.63 12.04
CA GLU A 66 -7.44 -5.20 11.28
C GLU A 66 -8.21 -4.12 10.51
N LEU A 67 -8.29 -2.91 11.05
CA LEU A 67 -8.88 -1.77 10.34
C LEU A 67 -8.01 -1.38 9.14
N ALA A 68 -6.69 -1.29 9.33
CA ALA A 68 -5.75 -0.96 8.26
C ALA A 68 -5.71 -1.98 7.13
N ARG A 69 -5.98 -3.25 7.44
CA ARG A 69 -6.03 -4.35 6.47
C ARG A 69 -6.90 -4.00 5.25
N VAL A 70 -8.04 -3.36 5.47
CA VAL A 70 -8.96 -3.04 4.37
C VAL A 70 -8.38 -2.06 3.38
N PHE A 71 -7.67 -1.02 3.84
CA PHE A 71 -6.96 -0.13 2.94
C PHE A 71 -5.82 -0.85 2.21
N VAL A 72 -5.02 -1.63 2.93
CA VAL A 72 -3.87 -2.34 2.35
C VAL A 72 -4.32 -3.31 1.26
N GLU A 73 -5.33 -4.13 1.53
CA GLU A 73 -5.86 -5.08 0.54
C GLU A 73 -6.51 -4.38 -0.66
N ARG A 74 -7.14 -3.21 -0.47
CA ARG A 74 -7.66 -2.40 -1.58
C ARG A 74 -6.58 -1.86 -2.50
N CYS A 75 -5.40 -1.60 -1.97
CA CYS A 75 -4.24 -1.19 -2.76
C CYS A 75 -3.60 -2.37 -3.51
N GLN A 76 -4.03 -3.61 -3.26
CA GLN A 76 -3.50 -4.79 -3.94
C GLN A 76 -4.40 -5.19 -5.11
N ASN A 77 -3.78 -5.41 -6.27
CA ASN A 77 -4.43 -6.04 -7.42
C ASN A 77 -4.42 -7.57 -7.22
N PHE A 78 -5.14 -8.05 -6.21
CA PHE A 78 -5.23 -9.47 -5.86
C PHE A 78 -6.69 -9.94 -5.74
N ASP A 79 -7.00 -11.03 -6.43
CA ASP A 79 -8.24 -11.77 -6.30
C ASP A 79 -7.93 -13.26 -6.53
N ALA A 80 -8.07 -14.07 -5.47
CA ALA A 80 -7.79 -15.51 -5.52
C ALA A 80 -8.71 -16.26 -6.52
N GLN A 81 -9.87 -15.70 -6.84
CA GLN A 81 -10.83 -16.29 -7.80
C GLN A 81 -10.58 -15.82 -9.23
N LEU A 82 -9.86 -14.71 -9.43
CA LEU A 82 -9.58 -14.08 -10.72
C LEU A 82 -8.07 -13.91 -10.95
N ALA A 83 -7.29 -14.98 -10.75
CA ALA A 83 -5.83 -14.94 -10.80
C ALA A 83 -5.22 -14.44 -12.13
N ASP A 84 -5.96 -14.51 -13.25
CA ASP A 84 -5.51 -14.00 -14.54
C ASP A 84 -5.72 -12.48 -14.69
N ASP A 85 -6.70 -11.91 -13.98
CA ASP A 85 -7.02 -10.47 -13.95
C ASP A 85 -6.34 -9.73 -12.79
N ALA A 86 -5.81 -10.48 -11.82
CA ALA A 86 -5.19 -9.96 -10.61
C ALA A 86 -3.71 -10.36 -10.55
N ASP A 87 -2.82 -9.39 -10.82
CA ASP A 87 -1.39 -9.67 -10.97
C ASP A 87 -0.66 -9.94 -9.65
N GLY A 88 -1.26 -9.58 -8.52
CA GLY A 88 -0.76 -9.75 -7.15
C GLY A 88 0.04 -8.56 -6.62
N GLY A 89 0.35 -7.57 -7.46
CA GLY A 89 1.11 -6.39 -7.06
C GLY A 89 0.24 -5.29 -6.44
N PHE A 90 0.87 -4.16 -6.06
CA PHE A 90 0.18 -3.04 -5.42
C PHE A 90 0.30 -1.73 -6.20
N PHE A 91 -0.72 -0.89 -6.07
CA PHE A 91 -0.75 0.52 -6.47
C PHE A 91 -0.82 1.46 -5.25
N PHE A 92 -0.60 2.76 -5.46
CA PHE A 92 -0.15 3.68 -4.43
C PHE A 92 -1.25 4.36 -3.63
N SER A 93 -2.32 4.78 -4.29
CA SER A 93 -3.40 5.53 -3.65
C SER A 93 -4.75 5.19 -4.26
N THR A 94 -5.75 5.06 -3.40
CA THR A 94 -7.16 4.83 -3.80
C THR A 94 -7.88 6.13 -4.16
N THR A 95 -7.33 7.29 -3.80
CA THR A 95 -8.01 8.59 -3.96
C THR A 95 -7.23 9.62 -4.77
N GLU A 96 -5.91 9.52 -4.83
CA GLU A 96 -5.08 10.42 -5.61
C GLU A 96 -4.53 9.72 -6.86
N PHE A 97 -5.19 9.95 -7.98
CA PHE A 97 -4.93 9.25 -9.24
C PHE A 97 -3.53 9.60 -9.79
N ASP A 98 -3.12 10.86 -9.70
CA ASP A 98 -1.87 11.37 -10.29
C ASP A 98 -0.61 10.83 -9.60
N ILE A 99 -0.73 10.34 -8.37
CA ILE A 99 0.41 9.77 -7.62
C ILE A 99 0.56 8.26 -7.82
N ASN A 100 -0.38 7.61 -8.52
CA ASN A 100 -0.20 6.26 -9.04
C ASN A 100 0.72 6.30 -10.26
N LYS A 101 2.04 6.28 -10.00
CA LYS A 101 3.06 6.63 -11.00
C LYS A 101 3.10 5.68 -12.20
N ALA A 102 2.64 4.43 -12.04
CA ALA A 102 2.55 3.46 -13.11
C ALA A 102 1.31 3.66 -14.02
N GLY A 103 0.41 4.58 -13.68
CA GLY A 103 -0.82 4.83 -14.40
C GLY A 103 -1.88 3.74 -14.19
N HIS A 104 -2.81 3.63 -15.13
CA HIS A 104 -3.89 2.64 -15.11
C HIS A 104 -4.04 1.96 -16.49
N ASP A 105 -4.70 0.81 -16.54
CA ASP A 105 -5.05 0.11 -17.79
C ASP A 105 -6.48 0.39 -18.27
N GLY A 106 -7.21 1.22 -17.52
CA GLY A 106 -8.61 1.57 -17.78
C GLY A 106 -9.59 0.81 -16.90
N LYS A 107 -9.15 -0.29 -16.27
CA LYS A 107 -9.91 -1.06 -15.28
C LYS A 107 -9.31 -0.92 -13.88
N HIS A 108 -7.98 -0.95 -13.76
CA HIS A 108 -7.26 -0.86 -12.49
C HIS A 108 -6.03 0.05 -12.59
N PHE A 109 -5.57 0.57 -11.45
CA PHE A 109 -4.24 1.15 -11.36
C PHE A 109 -3.19 0.05 -11.49
N ARG A 110 -2.12 0.34 -12.24
CA ARG A 110 -1.06 -0.64 -12.47
C ARG A 110 -0.23 -0.85 -11.21
N SER A 111 0.07 -2.11 -10.95
CA SER A 111 1.06 -2.51 -9.96
C SER A 111 2.45 -2.02 -10.36
N TYR A 112 3.26 -1.61 -9.37
CA TYR A 112 4.67 -1.28 -9.61
C TYR A 112 5.58 -1.61 -8.43
N GLY A 113 6.87 -1.80 -8.72
CA GLY A 113 7.81 -2.47 -7.81
C GLY A 113 7.92 -1.83 -6.43
N THR A 114 8.09 -0.52 -6.33
CA THR A 114 8.26 0.14 -5.03
C THR A 114 7.02 0.04 -4.16
N THR A 115 5.84 0.13 -4.76
CA THR A 115 4.59 0.06 -4.00
C THR A 115 4.20 -1.37 -3.67
N THR A 116 4.59 -2.33 -4.50
CA THR A 116 4.46 -3.76 -4.17
C THR A 116 5.37 -4.12 -2.99
N ALA A 117 6.59 -3.58 -2.92
CA ALA A 117 7.45 -3.71 -1.74
C ALA A 117 6.81 -3.06 -0.49
N ASP A 118 6.21 -1.87 -0.63
CA ASP A 118 5.43 -1.25 0.47
C ASP A 118 4.28 -2.14 0.93
N GLY A 119 3.55 -2.78 0.00
CA GLY A 119 2.47 -3.71 0.32
C GLY A 119 2.95 -4.89 1.15
N ILE A 120 4.05 -5.54 0.77
CA ILE A 120 4.65 -6.65 1.52
C ILE A 120 5.02 -6.18 2.93
N LEU A 121 5.73 -5.06 3.07
CA LEU A 121 6.13 -4.52 4.37
C LEU A 121 4.91 -4.18 5.24
N ALA A 122 3.85 -3.62 4.65
CA ALA A 122 2.60 -3.34 5.37
C ALA A 122 1.93 -4.63 5.88
N LEU A 123 1.82 -5.66 5.04
CA LEU A 123 1.28 -6.97 5.41
C LEU A 123 2.07 -7.60 6.56
N LEU A 124 3.40 -7.59 6.48
CA LEU A 124 4.27 -8.11 7.53
C LEU A 124 4.18 -7.29 8.83
N ALA A 125 4.05 -5.97 8.73
CA ALA A 125 3.82 -5.10 9.89
C ALA A 125 2.46 -5.39 10.55
N MET A 126 1.45 -5.82 9.79
CA MET A 126 0.17 -6.34 10.31
C MET A 126 0.24 -7.79 10.81
N GLY A 127 1.44 -8.39 10.83
CA GLY A 127 1.68 -9.74 11.37
C GLY A 127 1.21 -10.86 10.46
N ARG A 128 1.00 -10.57 9.18
CA ARG A 128 0.76 -11.61 8.17
C ARG A 128 2.02 -12.48 8.04
N PRO A 129 1.91 -13.81 8.06
CA PRO A 129 3.06 -14.68 7.84
C PRO A 129 3.52 -14.62 6.39
N LEU A 130 4.78 -14.99 6.12
CA LEU A 130 5.33 -15.07 4.76
C LEU A 130 4.53 -16.01 3.83
N GLY A 131 3.84 -17.00 4.39
CA GLY A 131 2.98 -17.93 3.64
C GLY A 131 1.56 -17.42 3.38
N ASP A 132 1.22 -16.20 3.80
CA ASP A 132 -0.08 -15.59 3.50
C ASP A 132 -0.24 -15.35 1.99
N GLU A 133 -1.43 -15.62 1.44
CA GLU A 133 -1.65 -15.56 0.00
C GLU A 133 -1.39 -14.16 -0.60
N HIS A 134 -1.69 -13.10 0.16
CA HIS A 134 -1.43 -11.73 -0.27
C HIS A 134 0.06 -11.45 -0.36
N VAL A 135 0.84 -11.94 0.61
CA VAL A 135 2.31 -11.80 0.63
C VAL A 135 2.92 -12.58 -0.52
N VAL A 136 2.55 -13.84 -0.68
CA VAL A 136 3.07 -14.73 -1.75
C VAL A 136 2.73 -14.18 -3.14
N ALA A 137 1.55 -13.60 -3.34
CA ALA A 137 1.17 -13.00 -4.61
C ALA A 137 2.06 -11.78 -4.95
N ALA A 138 2.31 -10.91 -3.97
CA ALA A 138 3.14 -9.73 -4.14
C ALA A 138 4.62 -10.07 -4.36
N GLU A 139 5.17 -11.03 -3.61
CA GLU A 139 6.52 -11.55 -3.82
C GLU A 139 6.69 -12.13 -5.22
N ARG A 140 5.71 -12.94 -5.66
CA ARG A 140 5.72 -13.51 -7.01
C ARG A 140 5.66 -12.41 -8.07
N TRP A 141 4.88 -11.36 -7.85
CA TRP A 141 4.85 -10.21 -8.75
C TRP A 141 6.24 -9.56 -8.85
N LEU A 142 6.90 -9.29 -7.72
CA LEU A 142 8.25 -8.70 -7.71
C LEU A 142 9.27 -9.59 -8.43
N ILE A 143 9.28 -10.90 -8.14
CA ILE A 143 10.23 -11.85 -8.76
C ILE A 143 10.05 -11.90 -10.28
N ARG A 144 8.81 -11.99 -10.78
CA ARG A 144 8.55 -12.05 -12.22
C ARG A 144 8.93 -10.77 -12.95
N HIS A 145 8.87 -9.64 -12.25
CA HIS A 145 9.03 -8.33 -12.86
C HIS A 145 10.40 -7.70 -12.62
N HIS A 146 11.22 -8.25 -11.71
CA HIS A 146 12.56 -7.75 -11.38
C HIS A 146 13.42 -7.58 -12.66
N ARG A 147 13.95 -6.38 -12.85
CA ARG A 147 14.91 -6.02 -13.91
C ARG A 147 16.03 -5.20 -13.29
N ASP A 148 17.29 -5.55 -13.57
CA ASP A 148 18.48 -5.06 -12.86
C ASP A 148 18.57 -3.53 -12.62
N LEU A 149 17.98 -2.71 -13.49
CA LEU A 149 17.91 -1.25 -13.34
C LEU A 149 16.60 -0.60 -13.82
N GLU A 150 15.64 -1.39 -14.32
CA GLU A 150 14.33 -0.89 -14.75
C GLU A 150 13.32 -1.11 -13.63
N VAL A 151 12.60 -0.06 -13.25
CA VAL A 151 11.52 -0.20 -12.26
C VAL A 151 10.32 -0.83 -12.96
N PRO A 152 9.85 -2.00 -12.53
CA PRO A 152 8.82 -2.70 -13.28
C PRO A 152 7.44 -2.07 -13.07
N GLY A 153 6.56 -2.21 -14.06
CA GLY A 153 5.19 -1.68 -14.04
C GLY A 153 4.99 -0.35 -14.78
N PHE A 154 6.08 0.36 -15.13
CA PHE A 154 6.00 1.59 -15.91
C PHE A 154 5.95 1.30 -17.42
N VAL A 155 4.81 1.59 -18.06
CA VAL A 155 4.60 1.37 -19.50
C VAL A 155 4.26 2.69 -20.19
N GLY A 156 5.04 3.08 -21.19
CA GLY A 156 4.78 4.25 -22.04
C GLY A 156 5.71 5.45 -21.78
N GLU A 157 5.86 6.29 -22.81
CA GLU A 157 6.86 7.37 -22.88
C GLU A 157 6.71 8.42 -21.77
N MET A 158 5.47 8.71 -21.35
CA MET A 158 5.14 9.68 -20.29
C MET A 158 5.71 9.31 -18.91
N TYR A 159 6.11 8.05 -18.71
CA TYR A 159 6.52 7.52 -17.41
C TYR A 159 8.03 7.26 -17.28
N HIS A 160 8.81 7.50 -18.35
CA HIS A 160 10.26 7.26 -18.41
C HIS A 160 11.10 8.09 -17.42
N ARG A 161 10.55 9.13 -16.78
CA ARG A 161 11.31 10.00 -15.86
C ARG A 161 11.58 9.39 -14.47
N TRP A 162 10.79 8.39 -14.06
CA TRP A 162 10.79 7.84 -12.71
C TRP A 162 11.73 6.64 -12.43
N PRO A 163 12.06 5.76 -13.41
CA PRO A 163 12.78 4.51 -13.12
C PRO A 163 14.14 4.66 -12.45
N ARG A 164 14.96 5.65 -12.85
CA ARG A 164 16.33 5.78 -12.31
C ARG A 164 16.34 6.09 -10.81
N GLY A 165 15.37 6.86 -10.30
CA GLY A 165 15.33 7.26 -8.89
C GLY A 165 14.78 6.19 -7.94
N LEU A 166 14.00 5.23 -8.44
CA LEU A 166 13.31 4.22 -7.63
C LEU A 166 14.01 2.85 -7.64
N SER A 167 14.99 2.65 -8.52
CA SER A 167 15.77 1.40 -8.68
C SER A 167 16.42 0.91 -7.38
N PHE A 168 17.03 1.80 -6.60
CA PHE A 168 17.72 1.44 -5.36
C PHE A 168 16.78 1.19 -4.16
N TYR A 169 15.50 1.58 -4.23
CA TYR A 169 14.56 1.46 -3.10
C TYR A 169 14.03 0.02 -2.93
N TYR A 170 13.83 -0.73 -4.02
CA TYR A 170 13.25 -2.09 -3.93
C TYR A 170 14.32 -3.20 -3.78
N ALA A 171 15.56 -2.95 -4.21
CA ALA A 171 16.64 -3.92 -4.08
C ALA A 171 16.90 -4.31 -2.60
N SER A 172 16.70 -3.38 -1.66
CA SER A 172 16.88 -3.64 -0.22
C SER A 172 15.74 -4.45 0.41
N ALA A 173 14.60 -4.61 -0.26
CA ALA A 173 13.46 -5.38 0.25
C ALA A 173 13.40 -6.81 -0.31
N SER A 174 14.32 -7.17 -1.22
CA SER A 174 14.30 -8.44 -1.98
C SER A 174 15.38 -9.44 -1.55
N THR A 175 16.03 -9.22 -0.40
CA THR A 175 17.10 -10.05 0.18
C THR A 175 16.78 -10.41 1.61
#